data_AF-A0A347WMV7-F1
#
_entry.id   AF-A0A347WMV7-F1
#
_cell.length_a   1.000
_cell.length_b   1.000
_cell.length_c   1.000
_cell.angle_alpha   90.00
_cell.angle_beta   90.00
_cell.angle_gamma   90.00
#
_symmetry.space_group_name_H-M   'P 1'
#
loop_
_entity.id
_entity.type
_entity.pdbx_description
1 polymer ?
#
loop_
_entity_poly.entity_id
_entity_poly.type
_entity_poly.pdbx_seq_one_letter_code
_entity_poly.pdbx_strand_id
1 'polypeptide(L)'
;MTIEFDLLATTAIGCVIALIGRYFNRHIRVLREWAIPAPVFSGLLFAILAFLLNSTVGLSFKWDKTLSDFLMNIFFTCMGFSFSLKNLREGRLYIVPTLSQLLPSSLSKALLGLVSPIYST
;
A
#
# COMPACT_ATOMS: atom_id res chain seq x y z
N MET A 1 18.22 -2.83 18.89
CA MET A 1 18.17 -4.31 18.84
C MET A 1 17.19 -4.72 17.75
N THR A 2 17.58 -5.58 16.81
CA THR A 2 16.74 -5.99 15.67
C THR A 2 16.14 -7.38 15.92
N ILE A 3 14.82 -7.49 15.92
CA ILE A 3 14.11 -8.77 15.99
C ILE A 3 13.78 -9.19 14.56
N GLU A 4 14.25 -10.37 14.15
CA GLU A 4 13.97 -10.94 12.83
C GLU A 4 12.81 -11.94 12.91
N PHE A 5 11.85 -11.80 12.00
CA PHE A 5 10.75 -12.74 11.85
C PHE A 5 10.94 -13.57 10.59
N ASP A 6 10.66 -14.86 10.69
CA ASP A 6 10.64 -15.76 9.54
C ASP A 6 9.40 -15.51 8.66
N LEU A 7 9.36 -16.19 7.51
CA LEU A 7 8.27 -16.09 6.56
C LEU A 7 6.89 -16.40 7.18
N LEU A 8 6.80 -17.46 7.99
CA LEU A 8 5.55 -17.91 8.59
C LEU A 8 5.04 -16.90 9.63
N ALA A 9 5.89 -16.45 10.55
CA ALA A 9 5.54 -15.46 11.56
C ALA A 9 5.19 -14.11 10.92
N THR A 10 5.96 -13.65 9.94
CA THR A 10 5.68 -12.40 9.22
C THR A 10 4.31 -12.44 8.54
N THR A 11 4.00 -13.54 7.86
CA THR A 11 2.72 -13.71 7.17
C THR A 11 1.56 -13.84 8.16
N ALA A 12 1.74 -14.61 9.24
CA ALA A 12 0.72 -14.77 10.28
C ALA A 12 0.39 -13.43 10.97
N ILE A 13 1.41 -12.65 11.32
CA ILE A 13 1.26 -11.31 11.89
C ILE A 13 0.55 -10.39 10.88
N GLY A 14 0.94 -10.42 9.61
CA GLY A 14 0.27 -9.68 8.54
C GLY A 14 -1.23 -10.01 8.42
N CYS A 15 -1.60 -11.29 8.49
CA CYS A 15 -2.99 -11.74 8.51
C CYS A 15 -3.75 -11.21 9.74
N VAL A 16 -3.16 -11.26 10.93
CA VAL A 16 -3.77 -10.74 12.16
C VAL A 16 -3.99 -9.22 12.05
N ILE A 17 -3.00 -8.47 11.58
CA ILE A 17 -3.10 -7.03 11.35
C ILE A 17 -4.24 -6.72 10.37
N ALA A 18 -4.35 -7.48 9.27
CA ALA A 18 -5.44 -7.31 8.31
C ALA A 18 -6.83 -7.62 8.91
N LEU A 19 -6.94 -8.63 9.77
CA LEU A 19 -8.18 -8.95 10.50
C LEU A 19 -8.57 -7.83 11.47
N ILE A 20 -7.60 -7.26 12.18
CA ILE A 20 -7.80 -6.09 13.04
C ILE A 20 -8.31 -4.91 12.21
N GLY A 21 -7.72 -4.65 11.03
CA GLY A 21 -8.21 -3.64 10.10
C GLY A 21 -9.67 -3.86 9.70
N ARG A 22 -10.07 -5.11 9.43
CA ARG A 22 -11.47 -5.46 9.13
C ARG A 22 -12.40 -5.25 10.33
N TYR A 23 -11.91 -5.44 11.54
CA TYR A 23 -12.66 -5.13 12.76
C TYR A 23 -12.92 -3.63 12.88
N PHE A 24 -11.88 -2.80 12.71
CA PHE A 24 -12.02 -1.34 12.76
C PHE A 24 -12.94 -0.80 11.67
N ASN A 25 -12.81 -1.31 10.45
CA ASN A 25 -13.66 -0.86 9.33
C ASN A 25 -15.16 -1.18 9.57
N ARG A 26 -15.46 -2.20 10.39
CA ARG A 26 -16.84 -2.48 10.81
C ARG A 26 -17.36 -1.52 11.88
N HIS A 27 -16.52 -1.04 12.78
CA HIS A 27 -16.94 -0.22 13.92
C HIS A 27 -16.90 1.29 13.63
N ILE A 28 -15.96 1.73 12.80
CA ILE A 28 -15.74 3.15 12.53
C ILE A 28 -16.43 3.53 11.22
N ARG A 29 -17.46 4.37 11.31
CA ARG A 29 -18.27 4.82 10.17
C ARG A 29 -17.45 5.57 9.12
N VAL A 30 -16.46 6.38 9.55
CA VAL A 30 -15.56 7.12 8.66
C VAL A 30 -14.74 6.20 7.75
N LEU A 31 -14.17 5.12 8.28
CA LEU A 31 -13.37 4.18 7.47
C LEU A 31 -14.21 3.51 6.38
N ARG A 32 -15.48 3.26 6.68
CA ARG A 32 -16.44 2.64 5.77
C ARG A 32 -16.89 3.61 4.68
N GLU A 33 -17.25 4.84 5.06
CA GLU A 33 -17.73 5.87 4.12
C GLU A 33 -16.64 6.31 3.14
N TRP A 34 -15.37 6.28 3.56
CA TRP A 34 -14.22 6.67 2.74
C TRP A 34 -13.62 5.49 1.96
N ALA A 35 -14.25 4.31 2.03
CA ALA A 35 -13.82 3.08 1.36
C ALA A 35 -12.33 2.74 1.56
N ILE A 36 -11.75 3.11 2.71
CA ILE A 36 -10.34 2.84 2.99
C ILE A 36 -10.18 1.33 3.13
N PRO A 37 -9.31 0.68 2.32
CA PRO A 37 -9.10 -0.76 2.44
C PRO A 37 -8.64 -1.10 3.86
N ALA A 38 -9.29 -2.09 4.47
CA ALA A 38 -8.98 -2.53 5.83
C ALA A 38 -7.47 -2.72 6.13
N PRO A 39 -6.65 -3.30 5.22
CA PRO A 39 -5.22 -3.48 5.45
C PRO A 39 -4.42 -2.17 5.54
N VAL A 40 -4.88 -1.10 4.86
CA VAL A 40 -4.17 0.18 4.79
C VAL A 40 -4.22 0.90 6.13
N PHE A 41 -5.41 0.96 6.75
CA PHE A 41 -5.57 1.61 8.05
C PHE A 41 -4.79 0.88 9.15
N SER A 42 -4.93 -0.44 9.25
CA SER A 42 -4.20 -1.24 10.25
C SER A 42 -2.70 -1.23 10.01
N GLY A 43 -2.26 -1.21 8.75
CA GLY A 43 -0.85 -1.09 8.38
C GLY A 43 -0.27 0.26 8.78
N LEU A 44 -1.01 1.35 8.58
CA LEU A 44 -0.59 2.68 9.04
C LEU A 44 -0.51 2.77 10.56
N LEU A 45 -1.52 2.24 11.26
CA LEU A 45 -1.53 2.17 12.72
C LEU A 45 -0.31 1.38 13.24
N PHE A 46 -0.02 0.24 12.62
CA PHE A 46 1.14 -0.57 12.95
C PHE A 46 2.46 0.15 12.65
N ALA A 47 2.56 0.86 11.54
CA ALA A 47 3.76 1.63 11.18
C ALA A 47 4.07 2.73 12.20
N ILE A 48 3.04 3.46 12.65
CA ILE A 48 3.18 4.49 13.69
C ILE A 48 3.64 3.85 15.01
N LEU A 49 3.04 2.72 15.39
CA LEU A 49 3.43 1.99 16.59
C LEU A 49 4.88 1.51 16.52
N ALA A 50 5.28 0.89 15.40
CA ALA A 50 6.63 0.42 15.16
C ALA A 50 7.65 1.57 15.16
N PHE A 51 7.28 2.73 14.62
CA PHE A 51 8.10 3.93 14.67
C PHE A 51 8.31 4.42 16.11
N LEU A 52 7.24 4.52 16.90
CA LEU A 52 7.32 4.91 18.31
C LEU A 52 8.18 3.94 19.14
N LEU A 53 8.01 2.63 18.94
CA LEU A 53 8.82 1.58 19.58
C LEU A 53 10.31 1.71 19.22
N ASN A 54 10.61 2.00 17.96
CA ASN A 54 11.97 2.21 17.50
C ASN A 54 12.58 3.49 18.10
N SER A 55 11.82 4.58 18.17
CA SER A 55 12.30 5.87 18.71
C SER A 55 12.46 5.87 20.24
N THR A 56 11.65 5.10 20.98
CA THR A 56 11.68 5.09 22.46
C THR A 56 12.54 3.98 23.05
N VAL A 57 12.51 2.78 22.47
CA VAL A 57 13.17 1.57 23.02
C VAL A 57 14.34 1.11 22.13
N GLY A 58 14.50 1.66 20.92
CA GLY A 58 15.52 1.20 19.96
C GLY A 58 15.25 -0.21 19.43
N LEU A 59 13.99 -0.65 19.46
CA LEU A 59 13.53 -1.92 18.91
C LEU A 59 13.19 -1.76 17.42
N SER A 60 13.93 -2.47 16.58
CA SER A 60 13.68 -2.50 15.15
C SER A 60 13.19 -3.88 14.74
N PHE A 61 12.26 -3.94 13.79
CA PHE A 61 11.70 -5.19 13.29
C PHE A 61 12.18 -5.45 11.87
N LYS A 62 12.66 -6.67 11.61
CA LYS A 62 13.02 -7.13 10.27
C LYS A 62 12.02 -8.20 9.84
N TRP A 63 11.32 -7.91 8.75
CA TRP A 63 10.24 -8.73 8.21
C TRP A 63 10.71 -9.46 6.96
N ASP A 64 10.30 -10.70 6.80
CA ASP A 64 10.52 -11.45 5.56
C ASP A 64 9.58 -10.92 4.46
N LYS A 65 10.15 -10.53 3.30
CA LYS A 65 9.39 -9.95 2.18
C LYS A 65 9.17 -10.92 1.02
N THR A 66 9.54 -12.19 1.16
CA THR A 66 9.49 -13.18 0.07
C THR A 66 8.10 -13.27 -0.58
N LEU A 67 7.03 -13.22 0.23
CA LEU A 67 5.65 -13.28 -0.27
C LEU A 67 5.06 -11.92 -0.67
N SER A 68 5.72 -10.80 -0.34
CA SER A 68 5.17 -9.45 -0.52
C SER A 68 4.82 -9.17 -1.98
N ASP A 69 5.78 -9.37 -2.88
CA ASP A 69 5.61 -9.06 -4.31
C ASP A 69 4.61 -10.01 -4.97
N PHE A 70 4.61 -11.28 -4.57
CA PHE A 70 3.66 -12.27 -5.06
C PHE A 70 2.22 -11.93 -4.66
N LEU A 71 1.98 -11.62 -3.39
CA LEU A 71 0.66 -11.24 -2.90
C LEU A 71 0.20 -9.91 -3.49
N MET A 72 1.11 -8.95 -3.67
CA MET A 72 0.82 -7.68 -4.33
C MET A 72 0.38 -7.89 -5.79
N ASN A 73 1.08 -8.75 -6.54
CA ASN A 73 0.71 -9.06 -7.92
C ASN A 73 -0.66 -9.74 -8.00
N ILE A 74 -0.95 -10.70 -7.11
CA ILE A 74 -2.29 -11.32 -7.03
C ILE A 74 -3.36 -10.26 -6.74
N PHE A 75 -3.12 -9.38 -5.77
CA PHE A 75 -4.06 -8.32 -5.41
C PHE A 75 -4.37 -7.40 -6.60
N PHE A 76 -3.34 -6.91 -7.30
CA PHE A 76 -3.54 -6.07 -8.48
C PHE A 76 -4.19 -6.83 -9.64
N THR A 77 -3.88 -8.11 -9.80
CA THR A 77 -4.52 -8.96 -10.81
C THR A 77 -6.02 -9.12 -10.54
N CYS A 78 -6.41 -9.42 -9.29
CA CYS A 78 -7.81 -9.52 -8.89
C CYS A 78 -8.56 -8.18 -9.00
N MET A 79 -7.92 -7.08 -8.61
CA MET A 79 -8.49 -5.74 -8.78
C MET A 79 -8.66 -5.40 -10.26
N GLY A 80 -7.69 -5.75 -11.11
CA GLY A 80 -7.77 -5.59 -12.56
C GLY A 80 -8.93 -6.37 -13.17
N PHE A 81 -9.12 -7.63 -12.77
CA PHE A 81 -10.24 -8.46 -13.23
C PHE A 81 -11.61 -8.00 -12.70
N SER A 82 -11.64 -7.22 -11.62
CA SER A 82 -12.90 -6.65 -11.11
C SER A 82 -13.49 -5.58 -12.04
N PHE A 83 -12.73 -5.08 -13.02
CA PHE A 83 -13.21 -4.12 -14.02
C PHE A 83 -13.76 -4.84 -15.27
N SER A 84 -15.02 -4.56 -15.60
CA SER A 84 -15.60 -4.93 -16.90
C SER A 84 -15.40 -3.81 -17.93
N LEU A 85 -15.32 -4.17 -19.22
CA LEU A 85 -15.33 -3.22 -20.34
C LEU A 85 -16.53 -2.26 -20.29
N LYS A 86 -17.65 -2.70 -19.71
CA LYS A 86 -18.83 -1.85 -19.49
C LYS A 86 -18.53 -0.72 -18.50
N ASN A 87 -17.94 -1.05 -17.34
CA ASN A 87 -17.57 -0.09 -16.30
C ASN A 87 -16.54 0.93 -16.83
N LEU A 88 -15.59 0.48 -17.66
CA LEU A 88 -14.60 1.35 -18.30
C LEU A 88 -15.27 2.37 -19.24
N ARG A 89 -16.28 1.93 -20.00
CA ARG A 89 -17.00 2.79 -20.95
C ARG A 89 -17.89 3.82 -20.25
N GLU A 90 -18.49 3.47 -19.12
CA GLU A 90 -19.29 4.36 -18.28
C GLU A 90 -18.41 5.41 -17.58
N GLY A 91 -17.24 5.01 -17.07
CA GLY A 91 -16.29 5.90 -16.41
C GLY A 91 -15.45 6.77 -17.35
N ARG A 92 -15.58 6.64 -18.69
CA ARG A 92 -14.68 7.27 -19.67
C ARG A 92 -14.54 8.79 -19.51
N LEU A 93 -15.61 9.47 -19.08
CA LEU A 93 -15.63 10.93 -18.90
C LEU A 93 -14.65 11.38 -17.81
N TYR A 94 -14.41 10.54 -16.80
CA TYR A 94 -13.46 10.80 -15.73
C TYR A 94 -12.10 10.15 -16.04
N ILE A 95 -12.09 8.94 -16.60
CA ILE A 95 -10.87 8.15 -16.81
C ILE A 95 -9.94 8.80 -17.85
N VAL A 96 -10.48 9.28 -18.98
CA VAL A 96 -9.69 9.86 -20.08
C VAL A 96 -8.93 11.13 -19.65
N PRO A 97 -9.57 12.14 -19.03
CA PRO A 97 -8.84 13.33 -18.57
C PRO A 97 -7.88 13.03 -17.41
N THR A 98 -8.21 12.08 -16.53
CA THR A 98 -7.29 11.70 -15.45
C THR A 98 -6.03 11.03 -16.02
N LEU A 99 -6.17 10.15 -17.02
CA LEU A 99 -5.02 9.52 -17.70
C LEU A 99 -4.18 10.52 -18.49
N SER A 100 -4.81 11.47 -19.19
CA SER A 100 -4.08 12.46 -19.99
C SER A 100 -3.23 13.39 -19.12
N GLN A 101 -3.64 13.65 -17.88
CA GLN A 101 -2.86 14.42 -16.91
C GLN A 101 -1.81 13.58 -16.19
N LEU A 102 -2.10 12.29 -15.91
CA LEU A 102 -1.18 11.41 -15.20
C LEU A 102 0.07 11.11 -16.01
N LEU A 103 -0.08 10.82 -17.32
CA LEU A 103 1.02 10.44 -18.21
C LEU A 103 2.16 11.49 -18.25
N PRO A 104 1.90 12.79 -18.49
CA PRO A 104 2.92 13.84 -18.42
C PRO A 104 3.61 13.92 -17.06
N SER A 105 2.86 13.76 -15.97
CA SER A 105 3.41 13.87 -14.62
C SER A 105 4.35 12.71 -14.27
N SER A 106 4.02 11.49 -14.69
CA SER A 106 4.87 10.32 -14.52
C SER A 106 6.13 10.42 -15.37
N LEU A 107 6.01 10.90 -16.61
CA LEU A 107 7.15 11.13 -17.50
C LEU A 107 8.08 12.22 -16.93
N SER A 108 7.53 13.32 -16.44
CA SER A 108 8.29 14.40 -15.80
C SER A 108 9.07 13.89 -14.59
N LYS A 109 8.46 13.08 -13.72
CA LYS A 109 9.15 12.47 -12.57
C LYS A 109 10.25 11.49 -13.00
N ALA A 110 10.02 10.70 -14.04
CA ALA A 110 11.04 9.80 -14.59
C ALA A 110 12.24 10.57 -15.16
N LEU A 111 11.99 11.65 -15.91
CA LEU A 111 13.03 12.53 -16.43
C LEU A 111 13.81 13.25 -15.31
N LEU A 112 13.12 13.75 -14.28
CA LEU A 112 13.76 14.35 -13.10
C LEU A 112 14.63 13.33 -12.34
N GLY A 113 14.20 12.08 -12.23
CA GLY A 113 14.99 11.00 -11.63
C GLY A 113 16.21 10.58 -12.46
N LEU A 114 16.18 10.77 -13.79
CA LEU A 114 17.33 10.56 -14.66
C LEU A 114 18.33 11.73 -14.61
N VAL A 115 17.84 12.94 -14.32
CA VAL A 115 18.64 14.17 -14.24
C VAL A 115 19.17 14.42 -12.82
N SER A 116 18.53 13.89 -11.78
CA SER A 116 18.98 14.02 -10.38
C SER A 116 20.42 13.56 -10.08
N PRO A 117 21.03 12.57 -10.76
CA PRO A 117 22.44 12.23 -10.55
C PRO A 117 23.41 13.27 -11.16
N ILE A 118 22.93 14.19 -12.00
CA ILE A 118 23.75 15.21 -12.68
C ILE A 118 23.92 16.47 -11.80
N TYR A 119 23.06 16.66 -10.80
CA TYR A 119 23.07 17.82 -9.88
C TYR A 119 23.61 17.50 -8.48
N SER A 120 24.01 16.26 -8.19
CA SER A 120 24.53 15.85 -6.87
C SER A 120 26.07 15.90 -6.76
N THR A 121 26.72 16.87 -7.41
CA THR A 121 28.13 17.23 -7.18
C THR A 121 28.23 18.64 -6.65
#